data_AF-A0A1F2JGQ7-F1
#
_entry.id   AF-A0A1F2JGQ7-F1
#
_cell.length_a   1.000
_cell.length_b   1.000
_cell.length_c   1.000
_cell.angle_alpha   90.00
_cell.angle_beta   90.00
_cell.angle_gamma   90.00
#
_symmetry.space_group_name_H-M   'P 1'
#
loop_
_entity.id
_entity.type
_entity.pdbx_description
1 polymer ?
#
loop_
_entity_poly.entity_id
_entity_poly.type
_entity_poly.pdbx_seq_one_letter_code
_entity_poly.pdbx_strand_id
1 'polypeptide(L)'
;MAKKQQNSKQEIANFLGEMISFRNALKLTHWSITGKGSYEAHISLDQAIESLIDITDRLVETTFSLEGTLDIVIPQTSKPANYIKYIEDFYKQVENKREGLFKENFSQSIIDDAQEAVQQLLFRLKRLE
;
A
#
# COMPACT_ATOMS: atom_id res chain seq x y z
N MET A 1 23.46 6.49 -19.12
CA MET A 1 23.15 5.51 -18.07
C MET A 1 22.65 6.19 -16.78
N ALA A 2 23.29 7.25 -16.29
CA ALA A 2 22.87 7.99 -15.09
C ALA A 2 21.40 8.46 -15.07
N LYS A 3 20.87 9.05 -16.15
CA LYS A 3 19.45 9.48 -16.25
C LYS A 3 18.43 8.34 -16.07
N LYS A 4 18.75 7.12 -16.52
CA LYS A 4 17.83 5.97 -16.44
C LYS A 4 17.74 5.42 -15.01
N GLN A 5 18.87 5.45 -14.29
CA GLN A 5 18.97 5.00 -12.89
C GLN A 5 18.43 6.06 -11.90
N GLN A 6 18.49 7.35 -12.25
CA GLN A 6 17.87 8.42 -11.48
C GLN A 6 16.34 8.38 -11.58
N ASN A 7 15.79 8.10 -12.78
CA ASN A 7 14.34 7.95 -12.96
C ASN A 7 13.79 6.75 -12.16
N SER A 8 14.51 5.62 -12.09
CA SER A 8 14.03 4.45 -11.33
C SER A 8 14.00 4.69 -9.81
N LYS A 9 14.98 5.42 -9.25
CA LYS A 9 14.96 5.75 -7.81
C LYS A 9 13.79 6.64 -7.42
N GLN A 10 13.47 7.62 -8.27
CA GLN A 10 12.30 8.48 -8.04
C GLN A 10 11.00 7.68 -8.12
N GLU A 11 10.89 6.75 -9.08
CA GLU A 11 9.71 5.90 -9.21
C GLU A 11 9.54 4.97 -7.99
N ILE A 12 10.63 4.43 -7.44
CA ILE A 12 10.62 3.65 -6.20
C ILE A 12 10.18 4.55 -5.03
N ALA A 13 10.79 5.72 -4.87
CA ALA A 13 10.44 6.65 -3.79
C ALA A 13 8.96 7.07 -3.84
N ASN A 14 8.44 7.35 -5.04
CA ASN A 14 7.04 7.66 -5.27
C ASN A 14 6.14 6.50 -4.86
N PHE A 15 6.48 5.27 -5.26
CA PHE A 15 5.69 4.08 -4.92
C PHE A 15 5.66 3.84 -3.41
N LEU A 16 6.79 3.99 -2.71
CA LEU A 16 6.85 3.87 -1.24
C LEU A 16 5.98 4.96 -0.57
N GLY A 17 5.99 6.19 -1.09
CA GLY A 17 5.11 7.26 -0.63
C GLY A 17 3.62 6.96 -0.87
N GLU A 18 3.29 6.34 -2.01
CA GLU A 18 1.93 5.89 -2.34
C GLU A 18 1.44 4.79 -1.41
N MET A 19 2.29 3.83 -1.00
CA MET A 19 1.92 2.80 -0.02
C MET A 19 1.55 3.42 1.34
N ILE A 20 2.32 4.41 1.80
CA ILE A 20 2.02 5.12 3.05
C ILE A 20 0.74 5.95 2.92
N SER A 21 0.55 6.62 1.79
CA SER A 21 -0.68 7.38 1.50
C SER A 21 -1.92 6.49 1.46
N PHE A 22 -1.81 5.30 0.85
CA PHE A 22 -2.88 4.30 0.84
C PHE A 22 -3.28 3.90 2.26
N ARG A 23 -2.30 3.58 3.12
CA ARG A 23 -2.54 3.27 4.54
C ARG A 23 -3.23 4.42 5.27
N ASN A 24 -2.80 5.67 5.03
CA ASN A 24 -3.45 6.85 5.62
C ASN A 24 -4.92 6.95 5.18
N ALA A 25 -5.22 6.69 3.91
CA ALA A 25 -6.60 6.69 3.39
C ALA A 25 -7.44 5.59 4.04
N LEU A 26 -6.86 4.41 4.29
CA LEU A 26 -7.52 3.36 5.07
C LEU A 26 -7.82 3.83 6.49
N LYS A 27 -6.89 4.52 7.17
CA LYS A 27 -7.12 5.00 8.53
C LYS A 27 -8.22 6.07 8.60
N LEU A 28 -8.23 7.00 7.64
CA LEU A 28 -9.32 7.97 7.48
C LEU A 28 -10.68 7.29 7.24
N THR A 29 -10.69 6.21 6.45
CA THR A 29 -11.89 5.39 6.23
C THR A 29 -12.32 4.71 7.52
N HIS A 30 -11.39 4.03 8.21
CA HIS A 30 -11.60 3.32 9.47
C HIS A 30 -12.22 4.20 10.56
N TRP A 31 -11.78 5.45 10.71
CA TRP A 31 -12.37 6.38 11.68
C TRP A 31 -13.76 6.88 11.31
N SER A 32 -14.10 6.90 10.02
CA SER A 32 -15.32 7.55 9.52
C SER A 32 -16.41 6.58 9.09
N ILE A 33 -16.16 5.27 9.15
CA ILE A 33 -17.09 4.26 8.67
C ILE A 33 -18.30 4.15 9.59
N THR A 34 -19.49 4.11 9.01
CA THR A 34 -20.78 4.05 9.70
C THR A 34 -21.77 3.22 8.90
N GLY A 35 -22.89 2.82 9.52
CA GLY A 35 -23.94 2.03 8.87
C GLY A 35 -23.87 0.54 9.24
N LYS A 36 -24.66 -0.28 8.53
CA LYS A 36 -24.69 -1.74 8.75
C LYS A 36 -23.32 -2.36 8.43
N GLY A 37 -22.83 -3.23 9.29
CA GLY A 37 -21.51 -3.89 9.13
C GLY A 37 -20.32 -2.97 9.39
N SER A 38 -20.51 -1.75 9.92
CA SER A 38 -19.43 -0.78 10.09
C SER A 38 -18.40 -1.20 11.14
N TYR A 39 -18.80 -1.98 12.15
CA TYR A 39 -17.87 -2.46 13.18
C TYR A 39 -16.91 -3.52 12.62
N GLU A 40 -17.44 -4.47 11.87
CA GLU A 40 -16.67 -5.49 11.17
C GLU A 40 -15.77 -4.85 10.10
N ALA A 41 -16.25 -3.81 9.41
CA ALA A 41 -15.43 -3.01 8.50
C ALA A 41 -14.30 -2.30 9.24
N HIS A 42 -14.60 -1.69 10.38
CA HIS A 42 -13.63 -0.96 11.21
C HIS A 42 -12.47 -1.87 11.65
N ILE A 43 -12.79 -3.08 12.16
CA ILE A 43 -11.81 -4.09 12.55
C ILE A 43 -11.03 -4.60 11.32
N SER A 44 -11.71 -4.85 10.21
CA SER A 44 -11.06 -5.35 8.99
C SER A 44 -10.04 -4.36 8.43
N LEU A 45 -10.39 -3.07 8.42
CA LEU A 45 -9.50 -1.99 8.03
C LEU A 45 -8.30 -1.88 8.97
N ASP A 46 -8.51 -1.96 10.29
CA ASP A 46 -7.41 -1.85 11.27
C ASP A 46 -6.40 -2.99 11.12
N GLN A 47 -6.89 -4.23 10.99
CA GLN A 47 -6.04 -5.40 10.74
C GLN A 47 -5.21 -5.25 9.45
N ALA A 48 -5.81 -4.73 8.37
CA ALA A 48 -5.07 -4.50 7.12
C ALA A 48 -4.04 -3.37 7.28
N ILE A 49 -4.35 -2.32 8.04
CA ILE A 49 -3.43 -1.22 8.34
C ILE A 49 -2.21 -1.75 9.12
N GLU A 50 -2.41 -2.58 10.13
CA GLU A 50 -1.33 -3.19 10.91
C GLU A 50 -0.39 -4.03 10.02
N SER A 51 -0.92 -4.92 9.19
CA SER A 51 -0.09 -5.69 8.25
C SER A 51 0.69 -4.78 7.30
N LEU A 52 0.04 -3.75 6.74
CA LEU A 52 0.69 -2.83 5.81
C LEU A 52 1.75 -1.95 6.47
N ILE A 53 1.69 -1.71 7.80
CA ILE A 53 2.77 -1.02 8.51
C ILE A 53 4.05 -1.82 8.42
N ASP A 54 4.03 -3.07 8.87
CA ASP A 54 5.21 -3.96 8.86
C ASP A 54 5.74 -4.20 7.44
N ILE A 55 4.84 -4.49 6.50
CA ILE A 55 5.21 -4.76 5.11
C ILE A 55 5.87 -3.54 4.45
N THR A 56 5.30 -2.34 4.66
CA THR A 56 5.87 -1.11 4.10
C THR A 56 7.23 -0.82 4.71
N ASP A 57 7.39 -1.00 6.02
CA ASP A 57 8.65 -0.77 6.72
C ASP A 57 9.77 -1.69 6.20
N ARG A 58 9.49 -3.01 6.14
CA ARG A 58 10.39 -4.00 5.55
C ARG A 58 10.81 -3.64 4.12
N LEU A 59 9.87 -3.18 3.29
CA LEU A 59 10.18 -2.78 1.92
C LEU A 59 11.07 -1.52 1.87
N VAL A 60 10.77 -0.51 2.69
CA VAL A 60 11.57 0.73 2.78
C VAL A 60 12.98 0.43 3.25
N GLU A 61 13.16 -0.30 4.35
CA GLU A 61 14.48 -0.58 4.94
C GLU A 61 15.38 -1.37 3.98
N THR A 62 14.83 -2.43 3.38
CA THR A 62 15.58 -3.25 2.42
C THR A 62 15.93 -2.46 1.16
N THR A 63 15.02 -1.59 0.70
CA THR A 63 15.29 -0.70 -0.44
C THR A 63 16.39 0.31 -0.11
N PHE A 64 16.36 0.93 1.07
CA PHE A 64 17.40 1.89 1.50
C PHE A 64 18.78 1.22 1.59
N SER A 65 18.83 -0.06 2.00
CA SER A 65 20.05 -0.84 2.03
C SER A 65 20.66 -1.07 0.64
N LEU A 66 19.82 -1.30 -0.37
CA LEU A 66 20.26 -1.58 -1.75
C LEU A 66 20.56 -0.31 -2.56
N GLU A 67 19.65 0.66 -2.49
CA GLU A 67 19.65 1.84 -3.36
C GLU A 67 20.23 3.08 -2.65
N GLY A 68 20.53 3.00 -1.37
CA GLY A 68 20.85 4.14 -0.53
C GLY A 68 19.61 4.97 -0.19
N THR A 69 19.82 6.13 0.43
CA THR A 69 18.73 7.02 0.85
C THR A 69 17.89 7.48 -0.34
N LEU A 70 16.57 7.32 -0.21
CA LEU A 70 15.58 7.83 -1.15
C LEU A 70 14.85 9.03 -0.56
N ASP A 71 14.49 10.00 -1.40
CA ASP A 71 13.66 11.15 -1.01
C ASP A 71 12.18 10.77 -1.15
N ILE A 72 11.62 10.15 -0.11
CA ILE A 72 10.23 9.72 -0.09
C ILE A 72 9.34 10.90 0.31
N VAL A 73 8.48 11.31 -0.63
CA VAL A 73 7.41 12.28 -0.37
C VAL A 73 6.09 11.52 -0.24
N ILE A 74 5.39 11.69 0.90
CA ILE A 74 4.06 11.13 1.10
C ILE A 74 3.05 12.10 0.48
N PRO A 75 2.29 11.71 -0.57
CA PRO A 75 1.27 12.57 -1.15
C PRO A 75 0.21 12.94 -0.12
N GLN A 76 -0.35 14.15 -0.24
CA GLN A 76 -1.49 14.54 0.57
C GLN A 76 -2.63 13.53 0.38
N THR A 77 -3.11 12.98 1.48
CA THR A 77 -4.14 11.95 1.49
C THR A 77 -5.47 12.53 1.96
N SER A 78 -6.57 12.13 1.31
CA SER A 78 -7.93 12.42 1.75
C SER A 78 -8.74 11.12 1.83
N LYS A 79 -9.88 11.17 2.54
CA LYS A 79 -10.77 10.01 2.61
C LYS A 79 -11.39 9.74 1.24
N PRO A 80 -11.28 8.52 0.69
CA PRO A 80 -11.95 8.18 -0.56
C PRO A 80 -13.47 8.17 -0.39
N ALA A 81 -14.19 8.70 -1.38
CA ALA A 81 -15.65 8.64 -1.41
C ALA A 81 -16.17 7.21 -1.59
N ASN A 82 -15.51 6.43 -2.44
CA ASN A 82 -15.74 4.99 -2.62
C ASN A 82 -14.46 4.24 -2.22
N TYR A 83 -14.40 3.83 -0.95
CA TYR A 83 -13.22 3.17 -0.39
C TYR A 83 -13.01 1.77 -0.97
N ILE A 84 -14.07 1.03 -1.33
CA ILE A 84 -13.91 -0.30 -1.97
C ILE A 84 -13.18 -0.17 -3.30
N LYS A 85 -13.64 0.73 -4.17
CA LYS A 85 -12.99 0.96 -5.45
C LYS A 85 -11.55 1.45 -5.28
N TYR A 86 -11.31 2.35 -4.32
CA TYR A 86 -9.97 2.84 -4.01
C TYR A 86 -9.01 1.69 -3.61
N ILE A 87 -9.49 0.72 -2.82
CA ILE A 87 -8.72 -0.48 -2.44
C ILE A 87 -8.46 -1.39 -3.65
N GLU A 88 -9.45 -1.59 -4.52
CA GLU A 88 -9.29 -2.39 -5.76
C GLU A 88 -8.29 -1.75 -6.73
N ASP A 89 -8.33 -0.43 -6.87
CA ASP A 89 -7.43 0.31 -7.75
C ASP A 89 -5.98 0.27 -7.21
N PHE A 90 -5.81 0.37 -5.89
CA PHE A 90 -4.50 0.17 -5.25
C PHE A 90 -3.97 -1.25 -5.45
N TYR A 91 -4.80 -2.28 -5.29
CA TYR A 91 -4.39 -3.67 -5.55
C TYR A 91 -3.79 -3.84 -6.96
N LYS A 92 -4.48 -3.31 -7.99
CA LYS A 92 -4.00 -3.34 -9.38
C LYS A 92 -2.73 -2.52 -9.57
N GLN A 93 -2.60 -1.40 -8.88
CA GLN A 93 -1.39 -0.58 -8.93
C GLN A 93 -0.19 -1.37 -8.40
N VAL A 94 -0.32 -2.04 -7.25
CA VAL A 94 0.74 -2.88 -6.68
C VAL A 94 1.11 -4.02 -7.64
N GLU A 95 0.12 -4.68 -8.23
CA GLU A 95 0.33 -5.74 -9.24
C GLU A 95 1.15 -5.24 -10.43
N ASN A 96 0.82 -4.07 -10.99
CA ASN A 96 1.55 -3.47 -12.10
C ASN A 96 2.98 -3.05 -11.72
N LYS A 97 3.20 -2.68 -10.45
CA LYS A 97 4.51 -2.26 -9.94
C LYS A 97 5.43 -3.44 -9.62
N ARG A 98 4.86 -4.59 -9.30
CA ARG A 98 5.54 -5.86 -9.01
C ARG A 98 6.59 -6.20 -10.07
N GLU A 99 6.22 -6.25 -11.35
CA GLU A 99 7.12 -6.73 -12.41
C GLU A 99 8.24 -5.75 -12.83
N GLY A 100 8.23 -4.49 -12.37
CA GLY A 100 9.08 -3.44 -12.95
C GLY A 100 10.00 -2.68 -11.99
N LEU A 101 9.62 -2.53 -10.73
CA LEU A 101 10.30 -1.60 -9.81
C LEU A 101 11.40 -2.24 -8.96
N PHE A 102 11.22 -3.50 -8.57
CA PHE A 102 12.13 -4.21 -7.68
C PHE A 102 12.64 -5.47 -8.38
N LYS A 103 13.94 -5.75 -8.31
CA LYS A 103 14.53 -6.88 -9.05
C LYS A 103 14.74 -8.11 -8.17
N GLU A 104 14.78 -7.89 -6.86
CA GLU A 104 15.14 -8.86 -5.87
C GLU A 104 13.93 -9.72 -5.52
N ASN A 105 14.11 -11.04 -5.50
CA ASN A 105 13.03 -11.97 -5.17
C ASN A 105 12.43 -11.71 -3.78
N PHE A 106 13.23 -11.26 -2.81
CA PHE A 106 12.70 -10.93 -1.49
C PHE A 106 11.83 -9.66 -1.51
N SER A 107 12.18 -8.65 -2.32
CA SER A 107 11.35 -7.44 -2.48
C SER A 107 10.03 -7.79 -3.14
N GLN A 108 10.05 -8.69 -4.14
CA GLN A 108 8.85 -9.25 -4.75
C GLN A 108 7.98 -9.98 -3.73
N SER A 109 8.59 -10.79 -2.86
CA SER A 109 7.86 -11.47 -1.77
C SER A 109 7.23 -10.49 -0.77
N ILE A 110 7.91 -9.39 -0.42
CA ILE A 110 7.34 -8.37 0.46
C ILE A 110 6.14 -7.68 -0.22
N ILE A 111 6.20 -7.48 -1.54
CA ILE A 111 5.09 -6.92 -2.31
C ILE A 111 3.91 -7.91 -2.40
N ASP A 112 4.19 -9.21 -2.51
CA ASP A 112 3.18 -10.26 -2.45
C ASP A 112 2.42 -10.21 -1.10
N ASP A 113 3.14 -10.05 0.01
CA ASP A 113 2.51 -9.87 1.34
C ASP A 113 1.55 -8.66 1.34
N ALA A 114 1.91 -7.55 0.68
CA ALA A 114 1.04 -6.37 0.56
C ALA A 114 -0.22 -6.67 -0.27
N GLN A 115 -0.09 -7.37 -1.39
CA GLN A 115 -1.22 -7.77 -2.21
C GLN A 115 -2.14 -8.72 -1.45
N GLU A 116 -1.59 -9.68 -0.71
CA GLU A 116 -2.35 -10.59 0.13
C GLU A 116 -3.17 -9.82 1.18
N ALA A 117 -2.54 -8.91 1.93
CA ALA A 117 -3.22 -8.11 2.95
C ALA A 117 -4.39 -7.30 2.36
N VAL A 118 -4.19 -6.70 1.17
CA VAL A 118 -5.22 -5.96 0.45
C VAL A 118 -6.34 -6.88 -0.05
N GLN A 119 -6.00 -8.06 -0.58
CA GLN A 119 -6.98 -9.03 -1.05
C GLN A 119 -7.85 -9.58 0.10
N GLN A 120 -7.25 -9.86 1.25
CA GLN A 120 -7.95 -10.27 2.46
C GLN A 120 -8.86 -9.16 2.99
N LEU A 121 -8.43 -7.89 2.90
CA LEU A 121 -9.28 -6.73 3.22
C LEU A 121 -10.50 -6.68 2.29
N LEU A 122 -10.29 -6.79 0.97
CA LEU A 122 -11.38 -6.79 -0.01
C LEU A 122 -12.38 -7.93 0.22
N PHE A 123 -11.89 -9.13 0.54
CA PHE A 123 -12.73 -10.27 0.88
C PHE A 123 -13.65 -9.95 2.06
N ARG A 124 -13.10 -9.41 3.16
CA ARG A 124 -13.87 -9.06 4.37
C ARG A 124 -14.89 -7.97 4.08
N LEU A 125 -14.47 -6.87 3.45
CA LEU A 125 -15.32 -5.71 3.21
C LEU A 125 -16.49 -5.99 2.24
N LYS A 126 -16.29 -6.86 1.23
CA LYS A 126 -17.34 -7.21 0.26
C LYS A 126 -18.38 -8.20 0.77
N ARG A 127 -18.21 -8.72 1.99
CA ARG A 127 -19.09 -9.72 2.61
C ARG A 127 -19.76 -9.22 3.90
N LEU A 128 -19.76 -7.90 4.08
CA LEU A 128 -20.48 -7.23 5.15
C LEU A 128 -21.96 -7.16 4.79
N GLU A 129 -22.64 -8.29 4.84
CA GLU A 129 -24.10 -8.39 4.66
C GLU A 129 -24.84 -8.39 5.99
#